data_AF-A0A3N5N1I5-F1
#
_entry.id   AF-A0A3N5N1I5-F1
#
_cell.length_a   1.000
_cell.length_b   1.000
_cell.length_c   1.000
_cell.angle_alpha   90.00
_cell.angle_beta   90.00
_cell.angle_gamma   90.00
#
_symmetry.space_group_name_H-M   'P 1'
#
loop_
_entity.id
_entity.type
_entity.pdbx_description
1 polymer ?
#
loop_
_entity_poly.entity_id
_entity_poly.type
_entity_poly.pdbx_seq_one_letter_code
_entity_poly.pdbx_strand_id
1 'polypeptide(L)'
;MFERNKVDNAPETSAVPVEISLVDGTIVKGKLLVPVVKTVAETLNGSAVFIEVEPYGGDRSFLAKAQLAAVKPVGVPKAPALSARLRDNDEFDPFAVLKIARGAARDEIREAYVALAKAYHPDRYANVELPREVSDYLAAMARRVNAAHAALEVPEKRRALQQEPIFTSPGR
;
A
#
# COMPACT_ATOMS: atom_id res chain seq x y z
N MET A 1 40.54 22.28 -5.54
CA MET A 1 39.31 22.82 -4.91
C MET A 1 38.42 21.64 -4.59
N PHE A 2 38.15 21.38 -3.31
CA PHE A 2 37.20 20.34 -2.91
C PHE A 2 35.83 20.99 -2.75
N GLU A 3 34.92 20.69 -3.68
CA GLU A 3 33.50 20.99 -3.51
C GLU A 3 32.96 20.19 -2.32
N ARG A 4 32.50 20.92 -1.30
CA ARG A 4 31.79 20.33 -0.17
C ARG A 4 30.39 19.93 -0.65
N ASN A 5 30.22 18.65 -0.93
CA ASN A 5 28.91 18.05 -1.10
C ASN A 5 28.16 18.18 0.23
N LYS A 6 27.20 19.10 0.28
CA LYS A 6 26.37 19.37 1.46
C LYS A 6 25.42 18.17 1.58
N VAL A 7 25.77 17.23 2.43
CA VAL A 7 24.96 16.05 2.72
C VAL A 7 23.71 16.55 3.45
N ASP A 8 22.62 16.75 2.72
CA ASP A 8 21.28 16.95 3.29
C ASP A 8 20.85 15.63 3.96
N ASN A 9 21.35 15.38 5.16
CA ASN A 9 20.77 14.41 6.10
C ASN A 9 19.46 14.98 6.67
N ALA A 10 18.49 15.30 5.79
CA ALA A 10 17.15 15.63 6.24
C ALA A 10 16.46 14.31 6.66
N PRO A 11 16.01 14.16 7.91
CA PRO A 11 15.27 12.99 8.32
C PRO A 11 14.03 12.84 7.44
N GLU A 12 13.71 11.61 7.01
CA GLU A 12 12.46 11.35 6.28
C GLU A 12 11.28 11.91 7.10
N THR A 13 10.48 12.78 6.47
CA THR A 13 9.31 13.42 7.09
C THR A 13 8.03 12.88 6.47
N SER A 14 7.08 12.53 7.31
CA SER A 14 5.70 12.19 6.93
C SER A 14 4.84 13.44 6.93
N ALA A 15 4.13 13.68 5.83
CA ALA A 15 3.16 14.75 5.74
C ALA A 15 1.80 14.29 6.31
N VAL A 16 1.34 14.94 7.38
CA VAL A 16 0.06 14.66 8.03
C VAL A 16 -0.92 15.80 7.75
N PRO A 17 -2.07 15.56 7.10
CA PRO A 17 -3.06 16.62 6.88
C PRO A 17 -3.64 17.12 8.21
N VAL A 18 -3.57 18.42 8.43
CA VAL A 18 -4.02 19.09 9.66
C VAL A 18 -4.80 20.36 9.34
N GLU A 19 -5.74 20.66 10.21
CA GLU A 19 -6.34 21.99 10.34
C GLU A 19 -5.73 22.65 11.59
N ILE A 20 -5.06 23.78 11.39
CA ILE A 20 -4.39 24.53 12.43
C ILE A 20 -5.21 25.79 12.70
N SER A 21 -5.63 25.97 13.95
CA SER A 21 -6.21 27.21 14.43
C SER A 21 -5.13 28.02 15.14
N LEU A 22 -4.93 29.25 14.69
CA LEU A 22 -4.01 30.20 15.29
C LEU A 22 -4.70 31.02 16.40
N VAL A 23 -3.90 31.60 17.29
CA VAL A 23 -4.37 32.44 18.41
C VAL A 23 -5.11 33.72 17.97
N ASP A 24 -4.87 34.18 16.75
CA ASP A 24 -5.56 35.32 16.13
C ASP A 24 -6.94 34.95 15.55
N GLY A 25 -7.33 33.67 15.62
CA GLY A 25 -8.56 33.13 15.04
C GLY A 25 -8.42 32.66 13.59
N THR A 26 -7.25 32.82 12.96
CA THR A 26 -6.99 32.36 11.60
C THR A 26 -6.95 30.82 11.56
N ILE A 27 -7.63 30.23 10.58
CA ILE A 27 -7.60 28.78 10.36
C ILE A 27 -6.79 28.48 9.10
N VAL A 28 -5.71 27.73 9.28
CA VAL A 28 -4.82 27.28 8.20
C VAL A 28 -5.03 25.78 7.96
N LYS A 29 -5.38 25.42 6.74
CA LYS A 29 -5.46 24.02 6.31
C LYS A 29 -4.19 23.67 5.55
N GLY A 30 -3.54 22.57 5.93
CA GLY A 30 -2.31 22.15 5.30
C GLY A 30 -1.85 20.78 5.74
N LYS A 31 -0.59 20.49 5.47
CA LYS A 31 0.10 19.30 5.94
C LYS A 31 1.16 19.68 6.96
N LEU A 32 1.15 19.04 8.11
CA LEU A 32 2.21 19.10 9.10
C LEU A 32 3.29 18.11 8.70
N LEU A 33 4.54 18.57 8.58
CA LEU A 33 5.68 17.69 8.36
C LEU A 33 6.17 17.16 9.71
N VAL A 34 6.06 15.85 9.88
CA VAL A 34 6.41 15.14 11.10
C VAL A 34 7.53 14.16 10.78
N PRO A 35 8.67 14.16 11.49
CA PRO A 35 9.71 13.15 11.29
C PRO A 35 9.12 11.74 11.40
N VAL A 36 9.47 10.81 10.49
CA VAL A 36 8.88 9.45 10.42
C VAL A 36 8.99 8.68 11.74
N VAL A 37 10.02 8.99 12.54
CA VAL A 37 10.27 8.39 13.86
C VAL A 37 9.41 8.99 14.99
N LYS A 38 8.65 10.05 14.75
CA LYS A 38 7.85 10.76 15.76
C LYS A 38 6.38 10.81 15.39
N THR A 39 5.52 10.89 16.39
CA THR A 39 4.10 11.15 16.21
C THR A 39 3.82 12.66 16.09
N VAL A 40 2.62 13.02 15.60
CA VAL A 40 2.13 14.41 15.62
C VAL A 40 2.15 14.97 17.05
N ALA A 41 1.70 14.17 18.02
CA ALA A 41 1.66 14.56 19.43
C ALA A 41 3.06 14.82 19.98
N GLU A 42 4.05 13.97 19.67
CA GLU A 42 5.44 14.17 20.11
C GLU A 42 6.09 15.38 19.44
N THR A 43 5.73 15.67 18.19
CA THR A 43 6.27 16.82 17.47
C THR A 43 5.72 18.13 18.03
N LEU A 44 4.43 18.16 18.37
CA LEU A 44 3.80 19.31 19.02
C LEU A 44 4.29 19.51 20.46
N ASN A 45 4.44 18.43 21.24
CA ASN A 45 4.89 18.51 22.64
C ASN A 45 6.41 18.53 22.79
N GLY A 46 7.17 18.32 21.72
CA GLY A 46 8.63 18.35 21.74
C GLY A 46 9.21 19.74 22.00
N SER A 47 10.50 19.79 22.30
CA SER A 47 11.24 21.02 22.64
C SER A 47 11.44 22.01 21.48
N ALA A 48 11.08 21.64 20.25
CA ALA A 48 11.16 22.53 19.10
C ALA A 48 10.17 23.70 19.25
N VAL A 49 10.64 24.93 18.99
CA VAL A 49 9.81 26.15 19.07
C VAL A 49 8.94 26.34 17.83
N PHE A 50 9.37 25.78 16.71
CA PHE A 50 8.69 25.86 15.42
C PHE A 50 8.25 24.48 14.96
N ILE A 51 7.17 24.45 14.19
CA ILE A 51 6.70 23.28 13.44
C ILE A 51 6.72 23.59 11.95
N GLU A 52 6.99 22.57 11.14
CA GLU A 52 6.98 22.71 9.68
C GLU A 52 5.60 22.41 9.12
N VAL A 53 5.04 23.35 8.37
CA VAL A 53 3.70 23.25 7.78
C VAL A 53 3.77 23.62 6.31
N GLU A 54 3.08 22.83 5.49
CA GLU A 54 2.85 23.06 4.07
C GLU A 54 1.36 23.36 3.86
N PRO A 55 0.95 24.64 3.77
CA PRO A 55 -0.42 25.03 3.47
C PRO A 55 -0.88 24.50 2.11
N TYR A 56 -2.17 24.23 1.94
CA TYR A 56 -2.70 23.83 0.63
C TYR A 56 -2.61 25.00 -0.36
N GLY A 57 -1.71 24.89 -1.34
CA GLY A 57 -1.47 25.93 -2.35
C GLY A 57 -0.36 26.93 -2.00
N GLY A 58 0.44 26.67 -0.96
CA GLY A 58 1.58 27.49 -0.58
C GLY A 58 2.86 26.68 -0.38
N ASP A 59 3.96 27.40 -0.19
CA ASP A 59 5.25 26.81 0.11
C ASP A 59 5.37 26.37 1.57
N ARG A 60 6.35 25.51 1.83
CA ARG A 60 6.69 25.08 3.18
C ARG A 60 7.11 26.28 4.03
N SER A 61 6.56 26.34 5.22
CA SER A 61 6.82 27.41 6.18
C SER A 61 6.98 26.86 7.59
N PHE A 62 7.69 27.60 8.42
CA PHE A 62 7.84 27.32 9.85
C PHE A 62 6.82 28.14 10.62
N LEU A 63 5.98 27.48 11.40
CA LEU A 63 4.97 28.09 12.23
C LEU A 63 5.37 28.00 13.71
N ALA A 64 5.35 29.12 14.41
CA ALA A 64 5.72 29.18 15.82
C ALA A 64 4.66 28.49 16.68
N LYS A 65 5.07 27.60 17.59
CA LYS A 65 4.15 26.90 18.50
C LYS A 65 3.36 27.85 19.40
N ALA A 66 3.97 28.98 19.77
CA ALA A 66 3.32 30.01 20.57
C ALA A 66 2.09 30.64 19.89
N GLN A 67 1.97 30.53 18.56
CA GLN A 67 0.83 31.04 17.80
C GLN A 67 -0.26 29.98 17.58
N LEU A 68 -0.03 28.72 17.99
CA LEU A 68 -0.99 27.64 17.82
C LEU A 68 -2.02 27.68 18.95
N ALA A 69 -3.29 27.81 18.60
CA ALA A 69 -4.40 27.63 19.53
C ALA A 69 -4.90 26.17 19.54
N ALA A 70 -5.01 25.55 18.38
CA ALA A 70 -5.40 24.14 18.24
C ALA A 70 -4.84 23.52 16.96
N VAL A 71 -4.57 22.22 17.00
CA VAL A 71 -4.21 21.42 15.81
C VAL A 71 -5.13 20.22 15.75
N LYS A 72 -5.95 20.15 14.70
CA LYS A 72 -6.84 19.02 14.43
C LYS A 72 -6.25 18.19 13.30
N PRO A 73 -5.80 16.95 13.55
CA PRO A 73 -5.47 16.04 12.45
C PRO A 73 -6.76 15.76 11.68
N VAL A 74 -6.78 16.19 10.41
CA VAL A 74 -7.89 15.82 9.52
C VAL A 74 -7.61 14.39 9.15
N GLY A 75 -8.39 13.47 9.70
CA GLY A 75 -8.36 12.06 9.35
C GLY A 75 -8.83 11.87 7.91
N VAL A 76 -8.04 12.31 6.93
CA VAL A 76 -8.02 11.59 5.66
C VAL A 76 -7.53 10.21 6.06
N PRO A 77 -8.30 9.13 5.84
CA PRO A 77 -7.74 7.80 5.94
C PRO A 77 -6.47 7.88 5.12
N LYS A 78 -5.29 7.81 5.76
CA LYS A 78 -4.09 7.43 5.03
C LYS A 78 -4.57 6.16 4.37
N ALA A 79 -4.82 6.19 3.06
CA ALA A 79 -4.98 4.97 2.31
C ALA A 79 -3.73 4.21 2.75
N PRO A 80 -3.87 3.16 3.59
CA PRO A 80 -2.71 2.50 4.12
C PRO A 80 -1.87 2.24 2.90
N ALA A 81 -0.63 2.72 2.92
CA ALA A 81 0.26 2.65 1.78
C ALA A 81 0.00 1.27 1.17
N LEU A 82 -0.38 1.20 -0.10
CA LEU A 82 -0.98 -0.02 -0.65
C LEU A 82 -0.08 -1.25 -0.37
N SER A 83 1.23 -0.98 -0.23
CA SER A 83 2.28 -1.84 0.34
C SER A 83 2.06 -2.35 1.78
N ALA A 84 1.60 -1.54 2.72
CA ALA A 84 1.21 -1.93 4.08
C ALA A 84 0.00 -2.88 4.10
N ARG A 85 -1.06 -2.60 3.33
CA ARG A 85 -2.18 -3.57 3.14
C ARG A 85 -1.74 -4.87 2.44
N LEU A 86 -0.69 -4.81 1.62
CA LEU A 86 -0.10 -5.97 0.98
C LEU A 86 0.84 -6.77 1.92
N ARG A 87 1.36 -6.14 2.99
CA ARG A 87 2.24 -6.75 4.00
C ARG A 87 1.48 -7.28 5.21
N ASP A 88 0.36 -6.67 5.55
CA ASP A 88 -0.62 -7.24 6.46
C ASP A 88 -1.19 -8.47 5.74
N ASN A 89 -0.60 -9.61 6.08
CA ASN A 89 -1.06 -10.93 5.74
C ASN A 89 -2.44 -11.15 6.36
N ASP A 90 -3.47 -10.54 5.79
CA ASP A 90 -4.78 -11.18 5.71
C ASP A 90 -4.51 -12.49 4.98
N GLU A 91 -4.44 -13.55 5.80
CA GLU A 91 -4.57 -14.96 5.45
C GLU A 91 -4.69 -15.18 3.94
N PHE A 92 -3.57 -15.50 3.28
CA PHE A 92 -3.49 -15.63 1.83
C PHE A 92 -4.49 -16.67 1.34
N ASP A 93 -5.71 -16.23 1.04
CA ASP A 93 -6.80 -17.05 0.53
C ASP A 93 -6.78 -16.99 -1.01
N PRO A 94 -6.37 -18.09 -1.69
CA PRO A 94 -6.27 -18.10 -3.15
C PRO A 94 -7.62 -17.87 -3.83
N PHE A 95 -8.73 -18.30 -3.22
CA PHE A 95 -10.08 -18.12 -3.77
C PHE A 95 -10.50 -16.65 -3.69
N ALA A 96 -10.19 -15.98 -2.57
CA ALA A 96 -10.46 -14.55 -2.42
C ALA A 96 -9.61 -13.70 -3.39
N VAL A 97 -8.36 -14.08 -3.64
CA VAL A 97 -7.48 -13.40 -4.62
C VAL A 97 -8.01 -13.53 -6.04
N LEU A 98 -8.50 -14.71 -6.42
CA LEU A 98 -9.13 -14.94 -7.73
C LEU A 98 -10.58 -14.45 -7.80
N LYS A 99 -11.15 -13.96 -6.69
CA LYS A 99 -12.54 -13.49 -6.55
C LYS A 99 -13.57 -14.56 -6.93
N ILE A 100 -13.29 -15.80 -6.59
CA ILE A 100 -14.14 -16.96 -6.85
C ILE A 100 -14.61 -17.60 -5.55
N ALA A 101 -15.68 -18.39 -5.60
CA ALA A 101 -16.15 -19.12 -4.43
C ALA A 101 -15.15 -20.21 -4.00
N ARG A 102 -15.11 -20.49 -2.69
CA ARG A 102 -14.34 -21.63 -2.17
C ARG A 102 -14.93 -22.92 -2.73
N GLY A 103 -14.10 -23.72 -3.42
CA GLY A 103 -14.54 -24.94 -4.11
C GLY A 103 -15.02 -24.75 -5.54
N ALA A 104 -14.76 -23.59 -6.17
CA ALA A 104 -14.97 -23.35 -7.59
C ALA A 104 -14.33 -24.43 -8.47
N ALA A 105 -14.95 -24.69 -9.62
CA ALA A 105 -14.46 -25.68 -10.58
C ALA A 105 -13.16 -25.22 -11.26
N ARG A 106 -12.39 -26.17 -11.80
CA ARG A 106 -11.10 -25.89 -12.44
C ARG A 106 -11.22 -24.88 -13.59
N ASP A 107 -12.28 -25.00 -14.38
CA ASP A 107 -12.51 -24.10 -15.52
C ASP A 107 -12.77 -22.68 -15.03
N GLU A 108 -13.52 -22.51 -13.94
CA GLU A 108 -13.78 -21.22 -13.29
C GLU A 108 -12.49 -20.60 -12.71
N ILE A 109 -11.63 -21.42 -12.07
CA ILE A 109 -10.31 -20.97 -11.58
C ILE A 109 -9.45 -20.46 -12.75
N ARG A 110 -9.45 -21.17 -13.87
CA ARG A 110 -8.67 -20.82 -15.06
C ARG A 110 -9.20 -19.55 -15.72
N GLU A 111 -10.52 -19.43 -15.88
CA GLU A 111 -11.17 -18.25 -16.45
C GLU A 111 -10.90 -17.01 -15.60
N ALA A 112 -11.06 -17.11 -14.27
CA ALA A 112 -10.78 -16.03 -13.34
C ALA A 112 -9.31 -15.60 -13.40
N TYR A 113 -8.38 -16.56 -13.45
CA TYR A 113 -6.96 -16.28 -13.63
C TYR A 113 -6.68 -15.53 -14.93
N VAL A 114 -7.21 -15.99 -16.07
CA VAL A 114 -6.98 -15.33 -17.37
C VAL A 114 -7.55 -13.92 -17.39
N ALA A 115 -8.74 -13.72 -16.82
CA ALA A 115 -9.37 -12.40 -16.72
C ALA A 115 -8.54 -11.43 -15.87
N LEU A 116 -8.09 -11.86 -14.68
CA LEU A 116 -7.29 -11.03 -13.78
C LEU A 116 -5.88 -10.79 -14.30
N ALA A 117 -5.23 -11.81 -14.88
CA ALA A 117 -3.94 -11.67 -15.52
C ALA A 117 -4.00 -10.63 -16.64
N LYS A 118 -5.03 -10.67 -17.50
CA LYS A 118 -5.22 -9.67 -18.55
C LYS A 118 -5.47 -8.26 -18.00
N ALA A 119 -6.15 -8.13 -16.85
CA ALA A 119 -6.44 -6.83 -16.25
C ALA A 119 -5.20 -6.17 -15.61
N TYR A 120 -4.36 -6.97 -14.95
CA TYR A 120 -3.19 -6.50 -14.18
C TYR A 120 -1.85 -6.66 -14.90
N HIS A 121 -1.82 -7.17 -16.14
CA HIS A 121 -0.57 -7.38 -16.86
C HIS A 121 0.15 -6.04 -17.13
N PRO A 122 1.45 -5.92 -16.78
CA PRO A 122 2.20 -4.68 -16.96
C PRO A 122 2.30 -4.25 -18.42
N ASP A 123 2.35 -5.21 -19.37
CA ASP A 123 2.40 -4.94 -20.82
C ASP A 123 1.18 -4.17 -21.34
N ARG A 124 0.02 -4.31 -20.66
CA ARG A 124 -1.20 -3.58 -21.04
C ARG A 124 -1.10 -2.08 -20.78
N TYR A 125 -0.18 -1.69 -19.90
CA TYR A 125 0.06 -0.31 -19.50
C TYR A 125 1.47 0.15 -19.89
N ALA A 126 2.19 -0.62 -20.70
CA ALA A 126 3.53 -0.27 -21.16
C ALA A 126 3.57 1.00 -22.00
N ASN A 127 2.47 1.35 -22.68
CA ASN A 127 2.34 2.57 -23.48
C ASN A 127 1.83 3.78 -22.68
N VAL A 128 1.66 3.65 -21.35
CA VAL A 128 1.18 4.73 -20.48
C VAL A 128 2.26 5.04 -19.45
N GLU A 129 2.65 6.30 -19.33
CA GLU A 129 3.50 6.74 -18.22
C GLU A 129 2.71 6.63 -16.92
N LEU A 130 2.91 5.52 -16.22
CA LEU A 130 2.33 5.29 -14.91
C LEU A 130 3.28 5.82 -13.82
N PRO A 131 2.74 6.53 -12.81
CA PRO A 131 3.48 6.79 -11.59
C PRO A 131 4.03 5.49 -10.98
N ARG A 132 5.20 5.59 -10.35
CA ARG A 132 5.93 4.43 -9.80
C ARG A 132 5.10 3.62 -8.81
N GLU A 133 4.24 4.28 -8.05
CA GLU A 133 3.34 3.65 -7.09
C GLU A 133 2.34 2.71 -7.77
N VAL A 134 1.85 3.11 -8.95
CA VAL A 134 0.86 2.35 -9.71
C VAL A 134 1.52 1.16 -10.40
N SER A 135 2.71 1.33 -10.97
CA SER A 135 3.45 0.23 -11.59
C SER A 135 3.90 -0.82 -10.56
N ASP A 136 4.39 -0.39 -9.39
CA ASP A 136 4.74 -1.28 -8.27
C ASP A 136 3.50 -2.07 -7.80
N TYR A 137 2.33 -1.43 -7.75
CA TYR A 137 1.08 -2.09 -7.40
C TYR A 137 0.64 -3.15 -8.43
N LEU A 138 0.64 -2.79 -9.72
CA LEU A 138 0.27 -3.72 -10.79
C LEU A 138 1.18 -4.95 -10.77
N ALA A 139 2.49 -4.75 -10.60
CA ALA A 139 3.46 -5.83 -10.46
C ALA A 139 3.19 -6.70 -9.23
N ALA A 140 2.87 -6.10 -8.07
CA ALA A 140 2.53 -6.84 -6.87
C ALA A 140 1.24 -7.66 -7.03
N MET A 141 0.21 -7.08 -7.65
CA MET A 141 -1.07 -7.76 -7.88
C MET A 141 -0.91 -8.92 -8.86
N ALA A 142 -0.18 -8.73 -9.97
CA ALA A 142 0.10 -9.80 -10.93
C ALA A 142 0.82 -10.99 -10.27
N ARG A 143 1.82 -10.73 -9.41
CA ARG A 143 2.48 -11.79 -8.63
C ARG A 143 1.50 -12.52 -7.70
N ARG A 144 0.59 -11.79 -7.06
CA ARG A 144 -0.41 -12.36 -6.14
C ARG A 144 -1.39 -13.29 -6.87
N VAL A 145 -1.88 -12.87 -8.04
CA VAL A 145 -2.76 -13.67 -8.90
C VAL A 145 -2.05 -14.95 -9.36
N ASN A 146 -0.79 -14.86 -9.78
CA ASN A 146 0.01 -16.02 -10.17
C ASN A 146 0.22 -16.99 -9.00
N ALA A 147 0.52 -16.47 -7.81
CA ALA A 147 0.69 -17.28 -6.61
C ALA A 147 -0.62 -17.99 -6.22
N ALA A 148 -1.77 -17.32 -6.35
CA ALA A 148 -3.07 -17.92 -6.02
C ALA A 148 -3.42 -19.05 -6.99
N HIS A 149 -3.23 -18.87 -8.30
CA HIS A 149 -3.45 -19.92 -9.28
C HIS A 149 -2.52 -21.12 -9.05
N ALA A 150 -1.24 -20.89 -8.77
CA ALA A 150 -0.30 -21.96 -8.45
C ALA A 150 -0.69 -22.73 -7.17
N ALA A 151 -1.14 -22.01 -6.14
CA ALA A 151 -1.58 -22.61 -4.88
C ALA A 151 -2.84 -23.49 -5.04
N LEU A 152 -3.70 -23.24 -6.03
CA LEU A 152 -4.86 -24.07 -6.34
C LEU A 152 -4.54 -25.25 -7.27
N GLU A 153 -3.56 -25.12 -8.18
CA GLU A 153 -3.15 -26.23 -9.04
C GLU A 153 -2.43 -27.36 -8.29
N VAL A 154 -1.59 -27.05 -7.31
CA VAL A 154 -0.78 -28.04 -6.57
C VAL A 154 -1.63 -29.05 -5.76
N PRO A 155 -2.64 -28.64 -4.97
CA PRO A 155 -3.50 -29.58 -4.24
C PRO A 155 -4.39 -30.42 -5.18
N GLU A 156 -4.85 -29.85 -6.30
CA GLU A 156 -5.65 -30.58 -7.29
C GLU A 156 -4.83 -31.67 -8.01
N LYS A 157 -3.58 -31.38 -8.41
CA LYS A 157 -2.68 -32.41 -8.95
C LYS A 157 -2.45 -33.55 -7.96
N ARG A 158 -2.33 -33.25 -6.66
CA ARG A 158 -2.20 -34.28 -5.61
C ARG A 158 -3.47 -35.10 -5.42
N ARG A 159 -4.66 -34.48 -5.50
CA ARG A 159 -5.94 -35.18 -5.44
C ARG A 159 -6.18 -36.08 -6.65
N ALA A 160 -5.88 -35.61 -7.85
CA ALA A 160 -6.00 -36.39 -9.08
C ALA A 160 -5.10 -37.63 -9.09
N LEU A 161 -3.85 -37.50 -8.61
CA LEU A 161 -2.92 -38.63 -8.47
C LEU A 161 -3.38 -39.67 -7.44
N GLN A 162 -4.19 -39.29 -6.44
CA GLN A 162 -4.75 -40.22 -5.45
C GLN A 162 -6.02 -40.92 -5.94
N GLN A 163 -6.66 -40.41 -7.00
CA GLN A 163 -7.93 -40.92 -7.51
C GLN A 163 -7.80 -41.89 -8.68
N GLU A 164 -6.59 -42.20 -9.17
CA GLU A 164 -6.43 -43.27 -10.15
C GLU A 164 -6.78 -44.62 -9.47
N PRO A 165 -7.88 -45.28 -9.86
CA PRO A 165 -8.23 -46.55 -9.26
C PRO A 165 -7.18 -47.56 -9.70
N ILE A 166 -6.57 -48.22 -8.71
CA ILE A 166 -5.79 -49.44 -8.91
C ILE A 166 -6.72 -50.41 -9.64
N PHE A 167 -6.56 -50.54 -10.96
CA PHE A 167 -7.22 -51.56 -11.76
C PHE A 167 -6.67 -52.91 -11.29
N THR A 168 -7.29 -53.45 -10.24
CA THR A 168 -7.03 -54.81 -9.80
C THR A 168 -7.77 -55.69 -10.78
N SER A 169 -7.04 -56.18 -11.78
CA SER A 169 -7.51 -57.24 -12.67
C SER A 169 -7.96 -58.43 -11.81
N PRO A 170 -9.23 -58.88 -11.89
CA PRO A 170 -9.63 -60.10 -11.22
C PRO A 170 -9.09 -61.27 -12.03
N GLY A 171 -7.90 -61.74 -11.66
CA GLY A 171 -7.39 -63.02 -12.11
C GLY A 171 -8.08 -64.15 -11.35
N ARG A 172 -9.07 -64.81 -11.96
CA ARG A 172 -9.25 -66.26 -11.88
C ARG A 172 -10.24 -66.79 -12.91
#